data_AF-A0A7J3EFJ9-F1
#
_entry.id   AF-A0A7J3EFJ9-F1
#
_cell.length_a   1.000
_cell.length_b   1.000
_cell.length_c   1.000
_cell.angle_alpha   90.00
_cell.angle_beta   90.00
_cell.angle_gamma   90.00
#
_symmetry.space_group_name_H-M   'P 1'
#
loop_
_entity.id
_entity.type
_entity.pdbx_description
1 polymer ?
#
loop_
_entity_poly.entity_id
_entity_poly.type
_entity_poly.pdbx_seq_one_letter_code
_entity_poly.pdbx_strand_id
1 'polypeptide(L)'
;MVDLVKMILISGRSLEQGLGKEASKFSKRYIDATMVCQIDPKDMNTLNVSEGENVRISSQYGSIIVKAVKSKYAPHPGVIFMAYGPWANSLTNPETHGTGMPSFKGLEVEVEPVKVTGQPQKEG
;
A
#
# COMPACT_ATOMS: atom_id res chain seq x y z
N MET A 1 1.50 8.01 -21.39
CA MET A 1 0.80 8.58 -20.23
C MET A 1 1.03 7.64 -19.06
N VAL A 2 1.35 8.18 -17.89
CA VAL A 2 1.38 7.40 -16.64
C VAL A 2 0.01 7.60 -16.03
N ASP A 3 -0.77 6.53 -15.85
CA ASP A 3 -2.13 6.61 -15.35
C ASP A 3 -2.09 6.78 -13.84
N LEU A 4 -1.86 8.03 -13.40
CA LEU A 4 -1.87 8.43 -12.00
C LEU A 4 -3.32 8.63 -11.56
N VAL A 5 -3.72 7.91 -10.50
CA VAL A 5 -5.09 7.91 -9.99
C VAL A 5 -5.10 8.32 -8.53
N LYS A 6 -5.97 9.29 -8.19
CA LYS A 6 -6.18 9.71 -6.81
C LYS A 6 -7.11 8.75 -6.09
N MET A 7 -6.70 8.31 -4.91
CA MET A 7 -7.44 7.33 -4.10
C MET A 7 -7.34 7.67 -2.62
N ILE A 8 -8.19 7.04 -1.82
CA ILE A 8 -8.16 7.10 -0.37
C ILE A 8 -7.48 5.84 0.17
N LEU A 9 -6.35 6.01 0.84
CA LEU A 9 -5.67 4.95 1.59
C LEU A 9 -6.32 4.80 2.97
N ILE A 10 -6.82 3.59 3.22
CA ILE A 10 -7.23 3.15 4.55
C ILE A 10 -6.16 2.21 5.10
N SER A 11 -5.65 2.53 6.28
CA SER A 11 -4.78 1.62 7.04
C SER A 11 -5.57 0.91 8.14
N GLY A 12 -5.29 -0.38 8.37
CA GLY A 12 -5.99 -1.14 9.39
C GLY A 12 -5.36 -2.49 9.68
N ARG A 13 -5.91 -3.22 10.66
CA ARG A 13 -5.42 -4.55 11.05
C ARG A 13 -5.78 -5.60 10.00
N SER A 14 -4.85 -6.50 9.72
CA SER A 14 -5.11 -7.71 8.94
C SER A 14 -4.68 -8.95 9.72
N LEU A 15 -5.31 -10.09 9.44
CA LEU A 15 -4.99 -11.36 10.08
C LEU A 15 -3.53 -11.77 9.81
N GLU A 16 -3.08 -11.67 8.56
CA GLU A 16 -1.72 -12.05 8.18
C GLU A 16 -0.65 -11.14 8.82
N GLN A 17 -0.96 -9.84 8.96
CA GLN A 17 -0.08 -8.92 9.68
C GLN A 17 0.00 -9.27 11.17
N GLY A 18 -1.13 -9.61 11.80
CA GLY A 18 -1.18 -10.05 13.20
C GLY A 18 -0.36 -11.32 13.43
N LEU A 19 -0.59 -12.35 12.62
CA LEU A 19 0.14 -13.62 12.72
C LEU A 19 1.63 -13.48 12.43
N GLY A 20 2.02 -12.61 11.47
CA GLY A 20 3.42 -12.31 11.22
C GLY A 20 4.09 -11.58 12.40
N LYS A 21 3.37 -10.66 13.04
CA LYS A 21 3.87 -9.90 14.19
C LYS A 21 4.18 -10.78 15.39
N GLU A 22 3.36 -11.81 15.66
CA GLU A 22 3.58 -12.75 16.77
C GLU A 22 4.89 -13.55 16.61
N ALA A 23 5.30 -13.84 15.37
CA ALA A 23 6.59 -14.46 15.12
C ALA A 23 7.74 -13.44 15.28
N SER A 24 7.67 -12.33 14.53
CA SER A 24 8.59 -11.19 14.62
C SER A 24 8.18 -10.12 13.60
N LYS A 25 8.44 -8.84 13.91
CA LYS A 25 8.33 -7.75 12.93
C LYS A 25 9.31 -7.85 11.75
N PHE A 26 10.35 -8.67 11.88
CA PHE A 26 11.30 -8.98 10.81
C PHE A 26 10.95 -10.29 10.08
N SER A 27 9.88 -10.97 10.48
CA SER A 27 9.46 -12.18 9.80
C SER A 27 9.04 -11.87 8.36
N LYS A 28 9.38 -12.77 7.44
CA LYS A 28 8.94 -12.67 6.04
C LYS A 28 7.42 -12.50 5.95
N ARG A 29 6.67 -13.21 6.81
CA ARG A 29 5.21 -13.13 6.88
C ARG A 29 4.71 -11.72 7.22
N TYR A 30 5.33 -11.05 8.19
CA TYR A 30 4.96 -9.67 8.54
C TYR A 30 5.29 -8.70 7.40
N ILE A 31 6.47 -8.84 6.80
CA ILE A 31 6.92 -7.99 5.68
C ILE A 31 5.98 -8.16 4.50
N ASP A 32 5.72 -9.39 4.06
CA ASP A 32 4.81 -9.69 2.95
C ASP A 32 3.40 -9.13 3.22
N ALA A 33 2.89 -9.26 4.46
CA ALA A 33 1.56 -8.78 4.82
C ALA A 33 1.45 -7.24 4.89
N THR A 34 2.57 -6.53 5.06
CA THR A 34 2.61 -5.05 5.15
C THR A 34 3.17 -4.38 3.88
N MET A 35 3.75 -5.14 2.94
CA MET A 35 4.21 -4.71 1.61
C MET A 35 3.18 -4.92 0.49
N VAL A 36 1.92 -5.14 0.83
CA VAL A 36 0.83 -5.34 -0.13
C VAL A 36 -0.21 -4.23 -0.02
N CYS A 37 -0.76 -3.83 -1.16
CA CYS A 37 -1.89 -2.92 -1.26
C CYS A 37 -3.08 -3.65 -1.89
N GLN A 38 -4.19 -3.72 -1.15
CA GLN A 38 -5.45 -4.27 -1.64
C GLN A 38 -6.20 -3.20 -2.43
N ILE A 39 -6.45 -3.47 -3.71
CA ILE A 39 -7.06 -2.53 -4.66
C ILE A 39 -8.37 -3.12 -5.19
N ASP A 40 -9.37 -2.27 -5.41
CA ASP A 40 -10.60 -2.70 -6.07
C ASP A 40 -10.31 -3.23 -7.49
N PRO A 41 -10.93 -4.33 -7.93
CA PRO A 41 -10.73 -4.87 -9.27
C PRO A 41 -10.98 -3.85 -10.41
N LYS A 42 -11.93 -2.92 -10.24
CA LYS A 42 -12.20 -1.87 -11.22
C LYS A 42 -11.06 -0.87 -11.30
N ASP A 43 -10.54 -0.46 -10.15
CA ASP A 43 -9.41 0.46 -10.08
C ASP A 43 -8.12 -0.17 -10.62
N MET A 44 -7.91 -1.47 -10.39
CA MET A 44 -6.79 -2.21 -11.00
C MET A 44 -6.87 -2.19 -12.54
N ASN A 45 -8.07 -2.33 -13.11
CA ASN A 45 -8.27 -2.20 -14.55
C ASN A 45 -8.00 -0.78 -15.04
N THR A 46 -8.42 0.24 -14.29
CA THR A 46 -8.16 1.66 -14.61
C THR A 46 -6.66 1.98 -14.56
N LEU A 47 -5.93 1.41 -13.59
CA LEU A 47 -4.47 1.54 -13.48
C LEU A 47 -3.71 0.68 -14.48
N ASN A 48 -4.39 -0.24 -15.18
CA ASN A 48 -3.81 -1.27 -16.03
C ASN A 48 -2.73 -2.10 -15.29
N VAL A 49 -3.06 -2.55 -14.08
CA VAL A 49 -2.18 -3.33 -13.19
C VAL A 49 -2.80 -4.69 -12.92
N SER A 50 -2.00 -5.74 -13.04
CA SER A 50 -2.39 -7.10 -12.70
C SER A 50 -2.08 -7.45 -11.24
N GLU A 51 -2.78 -8.46 -10.72
CA GLU A 51 -2.49 -8.97 -9.38
C GLU A 51 -1.05 -9.46 -9.28
N GLY A 52 -0.33 -8.89 -8.33
CA GLY A 52 1.06 -9.18 -8.04
C GLY A 52 2.08 -8.29 -8.72
N GLU A 53 1.67 -7.37 -9.57
CA GLU A 53 2.53 -6.29 -10.07
C GLU A 53 2.75 -5.21 -9.01
N ASN A 54 3.72 -4.33 -9.27
CA ASN A 54 4.09 -3.27 -8.34
C ASN A 54 3.37 -1.95 -8.68
N VAL A 55 2.89 -1.28 -7.65
CA VAL A 55 2.36 0.09 -7.73
C VAL A 55 3.17 1.00 -6.82
N ARG A 56 3.33 2.25 -7.24
CA ARG A 56 3.83 3.31 -6.38
C ARG A 56 2.63 4.01 -5.76
N ILE A 57 2.70 4.21 -4.45
CA ILE A 57 1.73 4.99 -3.68
C ILE A 57 2.47 6.19 -3.13
N SER A 58 1.99 7.37 -3.47
CA SER A 58 2.59 8.65 -3.09
C SER A 58 1.62 9.49 -2.28
N SER A 59 2.14 10.18 -1.29
CA SER A 59 1.46 11.20 -0.50
C SER A 59 2.36 12.43 -0.44
N GLN A 60 1.87 13.52 0.15
CA GLN A 60 2.70 14.70 0.44
C GLN A 60 3.84 14.43 1.45
N TYR A 61 3.82 13.30 2.17
CA TYR A 61 4.78 12.96 3.23
C TYR A 61 5.84 11.95 2.80
N GLY A 62 5.56 11.18 1.75
CA GLY A 62 6.43 10.10 1.31
C GLY A 62 5.82 9.28 0.19
N SER A 63 6.63 8.35 -0.33
CA SER A 63 6.26 7.44 -1.42
C SER A 63 6.82 6.06 -1.14
N ILE A 64 6.03 5.02 -1.44
CA ILE A 64 6.44 3.62 -1.32
C ILE A 64 6.07 2.84 -2.58
N ILE A 65 6.78 1.74 -2.80
CA ILE A 65 6.44 0.76 -3.83
C ILE A 65 5.97 -0.52 -3.13
N VAL A 66 4.79 -0.99 -3.50
CA VAL A 66 4.15 -2.16 -2.90
C VAL A 66 3.53 -3.04 -3.96
N LYS A 67 3.28 -4.29 -3.60
CA LYS A 67 2.63 -5.25 -4.49
C LYS A 67 1.12 -5.03 -4.51
N ALA A 68 0.54 -4.83 -5.68
CA ALA A 68 -0.90 -4.76 -5.86
C ALA A 68 -1.52 -6.16 -5.68
N VAL A 69 -2.54 -6.27 -4.85
CA VAL A 69 -3.32 -7.50 -4.67
C VAL A 69 -4.80 -7.18 -4.81
N LYS A 70 -5.56 -8.15 -5.31
CA LYS A 70 -6.99 -7.95 -5.51
C LYS A 70 -7.70 -7.91 -4.17
N SER A 71 -8.48 -6.86 -3.92
CA SER A 71 -9.28 -6.79 -2.69
C SER A 71 -10.38 -7.85 -2.68
N LYS A 72 -10.49 -8.57 -1.56
CA LYS A 72 -11.58 -9.53 -1.31
C LYS A 72 -12.88 -8.87 -0.89
N TYR A 73 -12.85 -7.58 -0.54
CA TYR A 73 -13.97 -6.83 0.00
C TYR A 73 -14.59 -5.86 -1.02
N ALA A 74 -14.21 -5.99 -2.30
CA ALA A 74 -14.82 -5.23 -3.38
C ALA A 74 -16.37 -5.39 -3.40
N PRO A 75 -17.13 -4.38 -3.86
CA PRO A 75 -16.65 -3.16 -4.51
C PRO A 75 -16.39 -1.97 -3.55
N HIS A 76 -15.32 -1.24 -3.79
CA HIS A 76 -14.96 0.02 -3.13
C HIS A 76 -14.04 0.89 -4.02
N PRO A 77 -14.49 1.31 -5.22
CA PRO A 77 -13.67 2.09 -6.14
C PRO A 77 -13.17 3.40 -5.51
N GLY A 78 -11.94 3.78 -5.82
CA GLY A 78 -11.25 4.94 -5.25
C GLY A 78 -10.73 4.72 -3.83
N VAL A 79 -10.85 3.53 -3.27
CA VAL A 79 -10.37 3.19 -1.91
C VAL A 79 -9.42 2.01 -1.97
N ILE A 80 -8.25 2.18 -1.36
CA ILE A 80 -7.23 1.15 -1.25
C ILE A 80 -6.92 0.85 0.22
N PHE A 81 -6.49 -0.38 0.50
CA PHE A 81 -6.20 -0.81 1.86
C PHE A 81 -4.77 -1.33 2.01
N MET A 82 -4.12 -0.93 3.10
CA MET A 82 -2.86 -1.51 3.55
C MET A 82 -2.93 -1.89 5.03
N ALA A 83 -2.26 -2.98 5.40
CA ALA A 83 -2.08 -3.28 6.81
C ALA A 83 -1.21 -2.19 7.47
N TYR A 84 -1.61 -1.68 8.64
CA TYR A 84 -0.78 -0.70 9.36
C TYR A 84 0.59 -1.32 9.69
N GLY A 85 1.63 -0.53 9.52
CA GLY A 85 3.02 -0.95 9.59
C GLY A 85 3.95 0.20 9.19
N PRO A 86 5.27 -0.02 9.19
CA PRO A 86 6.22 1.05 8.87
C PRO A 86 5.98 1.68 7.49
N TRP A 87 5.48 0.90 6.52
CA TRP A 87 5.27 1.39 5.15
C TRP A 87 4.04 2.28 5.04
N ALA A 88 2.90 1.88 5.61
CA ALA A 88 1.73 2.76 5.68
C ALA A 88 2.03 4.04 6.47
N ASN A 89 2.82 3.94 7.55
CA ASN A 89 3.21 5.10 8.35
C ASN A 89 4.08 6.10 7.57
N SER A 90 4.91 5.63 6.63
CA SER A 90 5.75 6.52 5.80
C SER A 90 4.96 7.42 4.84
N LEU A 91 3.68 7.13 4.64
CA LEU A 91 2.76 7.95 3.85
C LEU A 91 1.93 8.92 4.72
N THR A 92 1.93 8.76 6.04
CA THR A 92 0.97 9.44 6.92
C THR A 92 1.50 10.78 7.42
N ASN A 93 0.59 11.76 7.59
CA ASN A 93 0.91 13.03 8.26
C ASN A 93 1.40 12.77 9.69
N PRO A 94 2.59 13.22 10.12
CA PRO A 94 3.02 13.08 11.50
C PRO A 94 2.24 13.98 12.48
N GLU A 95 1.47 14.96 12.00
CA GLU A 95 0.69 15.86 12.83
C GLU A 95 -0.42 15.12 13.60
N THR A 96 -0.44 15.34 14.91
CA THR A 96 -1.35 14.66 15.85
C THR A 96 -2.51 15.53 16.32
N HIS A 97 -2.55 16.81 15.89
CA HIS A 97 -3.49 17.83 16.35
C HIS A 97 -3.64 17.90 17.88
N GLY A 98 -2.55 17.64 18.63
CA GLY A 98 -2.55 17.64 20.09
C GLY A 98 -3.27 16.46 20.75
N THR A 99 -3.72 15.47 19.97
CA THR A 99 -4.42 14.27 20.48
C THR A 99 -3.48 13.10 20.81
N GLY A 100 -2.19 13.23 20.45
CA GLY A 100 -1.20 12.15 20.58
C GLY A 100 -1.33 11.05 19.52
N MET A 101 -2.30 11.13 18.60
CA MET A 101 -2.45 10.20 17.47
C MET A 101 -2.52 10.96 16.14
N PRO A 102 -1.71 10.58 15.14
CA PRO A 102 -1.87 11.06 13.78
C PRO A 102 -3.23 10.74 13.14
N SER A 103 -3.59 11.54 12.14
CA SER A 103 -4.76 11.28 11.28
C SER A 103 -4.50 10.08 10.36
N PHE A 104 -4.76 8.86 10.87
CA PHE A 104 -4.50 7.59 10.15
C PHE A 104 -5.63 7.10 9.23
N LYS A 105 -6.82 7.72 9.29
CA LYS A 105 -8.01 7.24 8.57
C LYS A 105 -8.33 8.15 7.39
N GLY A 106 -8.19 7.58 6.19
CA GLY A 106 -8.59 8.21 4.94
C GLY A 106 -7.55 9.20 4.44
N LEU A 107 -6.35 8.70 4.11
CA LEU A 107 -5.27 9.51 3.54
C LEU A 107 -5.45 9.61 2.02
N GLU A 108 -5.52 10.82 1.49
CA GLU A 108 -5.46 11.04 0.04
C GLU A 108 -4.06 10.68 -0.49
N VAL A 109 -4.02 9.79 -1.48
CA VAL A 109 -2.80 9.31 -2.11
C VAL A 109 -2.95 9.27 -3.63
N GLU A 110 -1.81 9.31 -4.30
CA GLU A 110 -1.70 9.10 -5.74
C GLU A 110 -1.12 7.71 -5.99
N VAL A 111 -1.79 6.92 -6.83
CA VAL A 111 -1.40 5.56 -7.17
C VAL A 111 -1.05 5.50 -8.65
N GLU A 112 0.09 4.89 -8.97
CA GLU A 112 0.53 4.69 -10.34
C GLU A 112 1.21 3.32 -10.55
N PRO A 113 1.09 2.71 -11.74
CA PRO A 113 1.83 1.49 -12.08
C PRO A 113 3.34 1.74 -12.13
N VAL A 114 4.14 0.82 -11.57
CA VAL A 114 5.60 0.85 -11.73
C VAL A 114 6.00 0.03 -12.94
N LYS A 115 6.40 0.71 -14.03
CA LYS A 115 7.04 0.04 -15.16
C LYS A 115 8.46 -0.34 -14.77
N VAL A 116 8.73 -1.64 -14.65
CA VAL A 116 10.09 -2.15 -14.44
C VAL A 116 10.85 -2.03 -15.77
N THR A 117 11.47 -0.88 -16.02
CA THR A 117 12.52 -0.76 -17.04
C THR A 117 13.85 -1.17 -16.43
N GLY A 118 14.26 -2.42 -16.60
CA GLY A 118 15.63 -2.88 -16.33
C GLY A 118 15.73 -4.17 -15.52
N GLN A 119 16.52 -5.10 -16.06
CA GLN A 119 16.84 -6.46 -15.65
C GLN A 119 17.23 -6.67 -14.16
N PRO A 120 17.15 -7.92 -13.65
CA PRO A 120 17.72 -8.26 -12.35
C PRO A 120 19.23 -8.03 -12.37
N GLN A 121 19.74 -7.16 -11.49
CA GLN A 121 21.15 -7.16 -11.13
C GLN A 121 21.44 -8.50 -10.44
N LYS A 122 22.11 -9.39 -11.16
CA LYS A 122 22.84 -10.51 -10.56
C LYS A 122 24.02 -9.91 -9.81
N GLU A 123 24.00 -9.94 -8.49
CA GLU A 123 25.23 -9.83 -7.70
C GLU A 123 25.97 -11.17 -7.78
N GLY A 124 27.26 -11.09 -8.12
CA GLY A 124 28.17 -12.23 -8.30
C GLY A 124 28.91 -12.63 -7.04
#